data_AF-A0A948ZPK1-F1
#
_entry.id   AF-A0A948ZPK1-F1
#
_cell.length_a   1.000
_cell.length_b   1.000
_cell.length_c   1.000
_cell.angle_alpha   90.00
_cell.angle_beta   90.00
_cell.angle_gamma   90.00
#
_symmetry.space_group_name_H-M   'P 1'
#
loop_
_entity.id
_entity.type
_entity.pdbx_description
1 polymer ?
#
loop_
_entity_poly.entity_id
_entity_poly.type
_entity_poly.pdbx_seq_one_letter_code
_entity_poly.pdbx_strand_id
1 'polypeptide(L)'
;MARRTHRNQSGTISILSVFAVLLLTMLLGMVMNVGRQVDGKIRLQNAADAAAYSGGLVLARGMNSLAFTNHLLCEVFAMTAFMREARDRHADKYVPDILEAWEKEAPVFSGSGFEKFENLGPAISQKVPLEQELVRSYSEWAAAVSDAVLPLMEKILGEPDDPTTHLIPEYQRAVVEAIPDMAQHAAMTVAALNGQPDYGRGPMLGVLWHAGTRQAVGGDYLASLAVNPNGDAAIPAGSSHFSKAREQRDHLANTYLTGWNYQVLAFFDYGAKMSQFASLWRGFTCGQLRKLLDEYPDSNLPFMIETELQRGGTLDYYETYMAENLTFLAVVYWGKAPGLSPGLFRSPIAGDALGFAQVRVFVPTSRLVWGTYLPASPSIPMGGPPGYQWPTDTPSSTGTPSWGPTRQSGVSTSWDLLNQHWTCQLVPAVHANVLEILQTPPPVSMPGRDPITLPNLAGMNSRDLEQISYH
;
A
#
# COMPACT_ATOMS: atom_id res chain seq x y z
N MET A 1 -37.99 -68.79 -72.01
CA MET A 1 -36.97 -67.72 -72.07
C MET A 1 -37.33 -66.69 -71.01
N ALA A 2 -36.56 -66.58 -69.91
CA ALA A 2 -36.41 -65.42 -69.02
C ALA A 2 -35.79 -65.87 -67.68
N ARG A 3 -34.50 -65.59 -67.46
CA ARG A 3 -33.74 -65.93 -66.24
C ARG A 3 -33.65 -64.66 -65.38
N ARG A 4 -34.29 -64.64 -64.21
CA ARG A 4 -34.24 -63.52 -63.25
C ARG A 4 -32.89 -63.51 -62.52
N THR A 5 -32.12 -62.45 -62.69
CA THR A 5 -30.88 -62.17 -61.94
C THR A 5 -31.22 -61.51 -60.60
N HIS A 6 -30.86 -62.18 -59.50
CA HIS A 6 -30.97 -61.66 -58.13
C HIS A 6 -29.93 -60.55 -57.93
N ARG A 7 -30.36 -59.31 -57.76
CA ARG A 7 -29.50 -58.12 -57.62
C ARG A 7 -29.08 -58.00 -56.15
N ASN A 8 -27.82 -58.29 -55.86
CA ASN A 8 -27.27 -58.32 -54.51
C ASN A 8 -27.05 -56.88 -53.99
N GLN A 9 -27.97 -56.33 -53.19
CA GLN A 9 -27.90 -54.97 -52.62
C GLN A 9 -27.27 -54.92 -51.21
N SER A 10 -26.85 -56.06 -50.63
CA SER A 10 -26.30 -56.11 -49.26
C SER A 10 -24.93 -55.43 -49.13
N GLY A 11 -24.13 -55.38 -50.20
CA GLY A 11 -22.80 -54.75 -50.18
C GLY A 11 -22.83 -53.22 -50.07
N THR A 12 -23.84 -52.56 -50.63
CA THR A 12 -23.95 -51.08 -50.62
C THR A 12 -24.26 -50.55 -49.23
N ILE A 13 -25.06 -51.28 -48.45
CA ILE A 13 -25.40 -50.90 -47.07
C ILE A 13 -24.15 -50.93 -46.18
N SER A 14 -23.26 -51.91 -46.37
CA SER A 14 -22.03 -52.03 -45.59
C SER A 14 -21.04 -50.87 -45.82
N ILE A 15 -20.86 -50.42 -47.08
CA ILE A 15 -19.95 -49.32 -47.41
C ILE A 15 -20.44 -47.99 -46.83
N LEU A 16 -21.75 -47.73 -46.93
CA LEU A 16 -22.37 -46.52 -46.37
C LEU A 16 -22.25 -46.49 -44.84
N SER A 17 -22.45 -47.61 -44.17
CA SER A 17 -22.28 -47.70 -42.71
C SER A 17 -20.84 -47.44 -42.27
N VAL A 18 -19.84 -48.00 -42.97
CA VAL A 18 -18.42 -47.75 -42.66
C VAL A 18 -18.08 -46.27 -42.85
N PHE A 19 -18.53 -45.66 -43.95
CA PHE A 19 -18.30 -44.24 -44.20
C PHE A 19 -18.97 -43.36 -43.13
N ALA A 20 -20.20 -43.69 -42.73
CA ALA A 20 -20.91 -42.97 -41.68
C ALA A 20 -20.19 -43.06 -40.32
N VAL A 21 -19.68 -44.24 -39.95
CA VAL A 21 -18.90 -44.42 -38.72
C VAL A 21 -17.56 -43.66 -38.79
N LEU A 22 -16.89 -43.65 -39.93
CA LEU A 22 -15.66 -42.86 -40.13
C LEU A 22 -15.93 -41.35 -40.02
N LEU A 23 -17.01 -40.86 -40.60
CA LEU A 23 -17.41 -39.46 -40.50
C LEU A 23 -17.77 -39.09 -39.05
N LEU A 24 -18.53 -39.94 -38.36
CA LEU A 24 -18.90 -39.72 -36.97
C LEU A 24 -17.67 -39.69 -36.05
N THR A 25 -16.71 -40.61 -36.26
CA THR A 25 -15.47 -40.64 -35.47
C THR A 25 -14.57 -39.43 -35.74
N MET A 26 -14.50 -38.95 -37.00
CA MET A 26 -13.82 -37.70 -37.33
C MET A 26 -14.49 -36.49 -36.66
N LEU A 27 -15.82 -36.40 -36.71
CA LEU A 27 -16.57 -35.33 -36.03
C LEU A 27 -16.35 -35.37 -34.52
N LEU A 28 -16.43 -36.55 -33.90
CA LEU A 28 -16.18 -36.71 -32.47
C LEU A 28 -14.75 -36.28 -32.10
N GLY A 29 -13.75 -36.69 -32.89
CA GLY A 29 -12.37 -36.26 -32.73
C GLY A 29 -12.21 -34.73 -32.83
N MET A 30 -12.90 -34.11 -33.78
CA MET A 30 -12.93 -32.64 -33.92
C MET A 30 -13.56 -31.98 -32.69
N VAL A 31 -14.73 -32.43 -32.22
CA VAL A 31 -15.39 -31.87 -31.03
C VAL A 31 -14.52 -32.01 -29.78
N MET A 32 -13.86 -33.15 -29.58
CA MET A 32 -12.94 -33.35 -28.45
C MET A 32 -11.72 -32.42 -28.53
N ASN A 33 -11.15 -32.23 -29.72
CA ASN A 33 -10.05 -31.29 -29.94
C ASN A 33 -10.48 -29.84 -29.65
N VAL A 34 -11.66 -29.43 -30.12
CA VAL A 34 -12.22 -28.10 -29.82
C VAL A 34 -12.46 -27.94 -28.31
N GLY A 35 -13.04 -28.94 -27.65
CA GLY A 35 -13.25 -28.93 -26.20
C GLY A 35 -11.96 -28.73 -25.41
N ARG A 36 -10.88 -29.42 -25.79
CA ARG A 36 -9.54 -29.24 -25.17
C ARG A 36 -8.94 -27.87 -25.43
N GLN A 37 -9.14 -27.31 -26.63
CA GLN A 37 -8.66 -25.96 -26.96
C GLN A 37 -9.42 -24.89 -26.17
N VAL A 38 -10.74 -25.03 -26.05
CA VAL A 38 -11.60 -24.10 -25.29
C VAL A 38 -11.27 -24.19 -23.80
N ASP A 39 -11.20 -25.39 -23.22
CA ASP A 39 -10.78 -25.58 -21.82
C ASP A 39 -9.38 -25.01 -21.58
N GLY A 40 -8.46 -25.27 -22.50
CA GLY A 40 -7.11 -24.74 -22.45
C GLY A 40 -7.06 -23.21 -22.49
N LYS A 41 -7.93 -22.57 -23.28
CA LYS A 41 -8.04 -21.11 -23.37
C LYS A 41 -8.61 -20.51 -22.06
N ILE A 42 -9.67 -21.11 -21.51
CA ILE A 42 -10.28 -20.66 -20.26
C ILE A 42 -9.28 -20.75 -19.11
N ARG A 43 -8.57 -21.88 -18.98
CA ARG A 43 -7.53 -22.06 -17.95
C ARG A 43 -6.41 -21.04 -18.09
N LEU A 44 -5.97 -20.79 -19.31
CA LEU A 44 -4.89 -19.85 -19.58
C LEU A 44 -5.28 -18.40 -19.23
N GLN A 45 -6.53 -18.00 -19.50
CA GLN A 45 -7.03 -16.69 -19.10
C GLN A 45 -7.19 -16.59 -17.58
N ASN A 46 -7.79 -17.60 -16.94
CA ASN A 46 -7.92 -17.64 -15.48
C ASN A 46 -6.54 -17.57 -14.80
N ALA A 47 -5.53 -18.25 -15.37
CA ALA A 47 -4.16 -18.18 -14.90
C ALA A 47 -3.58 -16.77 -15.04
N ALA A 48 -3.84 -16.08 -16.16
CA ALA A 48 -3.37 -14.72 -16.40
C ALA A 48 -4.02 -13.72 -15.43
N ASP A 49 -5.33 -13.78 -15.23
CA ASP A 49 -6.07 -12.93 -14.29
C ASP A 49 -5.58 -13.12 -12.87
N ALA A 50 -5.44 -14.38 -12.46
CA ALA A 50 -4.98 -14.73 -11.12
C ALA A 50 -3.51 -14.31 -10.91
N ALA A 51 -2.65 -14.46 -11.92
CA ALA A 51 -1.26 -14.01 -11.89
C ALA A 51 -1.16 -12.47 -11.81
N ALA A 52 -1.92 -11.75 -12.64
CA ALA A 52 -1.98 -10.28 -12.63
C ALA A 52 -2.47 -9.76 -11.28
N TYR A 53 -3.61 -10.27 -10.80
CA TYR A 53 -4.17 -9.85 -9.51
C TYR A 53 -3.22 -10.14 -8.35
N SER A 54 -2.63 -11.34 -8.30
CA SER A 54 -1.72 -11.73 -7.22
C SER A 54 -0.43 -10.92 -7.22
N GLY A 55 0.16 -10.68 -8.39
CA GLY A 55 1.34 -9.82 -8.55
C GLY A 55 1.04 -8.37 -8.14
N GLY A 56 -0.05 -7.80 -8.65
CA GLY A 56 -0.50 -6.45 -8.28
C GLY A 56 -0.81 -6.30 -6.80
N LEU A 57 -1.37 -7.33 -6.15
CA LEU A 57 -1.65 -7.31 -4.71
C LEU A 57 -0.37 -7.27 -3.88
N VAL A 58 0.66 -8.02 -4.28
CA VAL A 58 1.97 -8.00 -3.60
C VAL A 58 2.61 -6.62 -3.74
N LEU A 59 2.57 -6.00 -4.91
CA LEU A 59 3.04 -4.64 -5.13
C LEU A 59 2.28 -3.64 -4.24
N ALA A 60 0.95 -3.70 -4.20
CA ALA A 60 0.13 -2.84 -3.34
C ALA A 60 0.47 -3.01 -1.83
N ARG A 61 0.77 -4.24 -1.39
CA ARG A 61 1.24 -4.50 -0.02
C ARG A 61 2.61 -3.89 0.26
N GLY A 62 3.52 -3.90 -0.72
CA GLY A 62 4.79 -3.18 -0.61
C GLY A 62 4.58 -1.69 -0.37
N MET A 63 3.71 -1.05 -1.17
CA MET A 63 3.36 0.37 -1.01
C MET A 63 2.75 0.67 0.36
N ASN A 64 1.84 -0.17 0.85
CA ASN A 64 1.26 -0.02 2.20
C ASN A 64 2.32 -0.20 3.31
N SER A 65 3.29 -1.10 3.11
CA SER A 65 4.40 -1.29 4.06
C SER A 65 5.29 -0.05 4.12
N LEU A 66 5.61 0.55 2.97
CA LEU A 66 6.34 1.82 2.92
C LEU A 66 5.54 2.94 3.61
N ALA A 67 4.23 3.04 3.35
CA ALA A 67 3.39 4.03 4.01
C ALA A 67 3.33 3.87 5.52
N PHE A 68 3.17 2.64 6.01
CA PHE A 68 3.23 2.34 7.43
C PHE A 68 4.57 2.77 8.05
N THR A 69 5.68 2.41 7.41
CA THR A 69 7.02 2.74 7.92
C THR A 69 7.34 4.23 7.89
N ASN A 70 6.82 4.98 6.90
CA ASN A 70 6.93 6.44 6.88
C ASN A 70 6.24 7.08 8.09
N HIS A 71 5.05 6.58 8.45
CA HIS A 71 4.35 7.01 9.65
C HIS A 71 5.10 6.62 10.93
N LEU A 72 5.55 5.36 11.02
CA LEU A 72 6.33 4.86 12.14
C LEU A 72 7.60 5.68 12.36
N LEU A 73 8.31 6.04 11.29
CA LEU A 73 9.49 6.89 11.34
C LEU A 73 9.19 8.23 12.01
N CYS A 74 8.14 8.91 11.57
CA CYS A 74 7.77 10.23 12.10
C CYS A 74 7.27 10.14 13.55
N GLU A 75 6.61 9.05 13.91
CA GLU A 75 6.20 8.77 15.28
C GLU A 75 7.39 8.49 16.20
N VAL A 76 8.43 7.79 15.73
CA VAL A 76 9.68 7.58 16.49
C VAL A 76 10.37 8.92 16.77
N PHE A 77 10.39 9.88 15.84
CA PHE A 77 10.88 11.25 16.12
C PHE A 77 10.08 11.92 17.23
N ALA A 78 8.75 11.90 17.12
CA ALA A 78 7.86 12.49 18.12
C ALA A 78 8.06 11.88 19.51
N MET A 79 8.12 10.55 19.58
CA MET A 79 8.30 9.82 20.84
C MET A 79 9.70 10.02 21.42
N THR A 80 10.74 10.08 20.59
CA THR A 80 12.10 10.39 21.05
C THR A 80 12.15 11.77 21.68
N ALA A 81 11.56 12.78 21.04
CA ALA A 81 11.46 14.13 21.60
C ALA A 81 10.68 14.18 22.92
N PHE A 82 9.56 13.46 22.99
CA PHE A 82 8.76 13.32 24.21
C PHE A 82 9.57 12.68 25.35
N MET A 83 10.28 11.59 25.06
CA MET A 83 11.09 10.87 26.05
C MET A 83 12.35 11.63 26.47
N ARG A 84 12.96 12.42 25.58
CA ARG A 84 14.07 13.32 25.94
C ARG A 84 13.62 14.36 26.97
N GLU A 85 12.44 14.95 26.81
CA GLU A 85 11.91 15.86 27.84
C GLU A 85 11.61 15.11 29.15
N ALA A 86 11.06 13.90 29.07
CA ALA A 86 10.82 13.09 30.26
C ALA A 86 12.10 12.78 31.04
N ARG A 87 13.22 12.51 30.35
CA ARG A 87 14.55 12.32 30.95
C ARG A 87 15.09 13.62 31.56
N ASP A 88 15.03 14.71 30.81
CA ASP A 88 15.73 15.96 31.17
C ASP A 88 14.95 16.82 32.19
N ARG A 89 13.63 16.57 32.30
CA ARG A 89 12.69 17.20 33.24
C ARG A 89 12.79 18.73 33.25
N HIS A 90 12.78 19.37 32.08
CA HIS A 90 12.85 20.82 32.01
C HIS A 90 11.57 21.46 32.54
N ALA A 91 10.40 20.92 32.21
CA ALA A 91 9.11 21.44 32.65
C ALA A 91 8.96 21.45 34.18
N ASP A 92 9.39 20.37 34.85
CA ASP A 92 9.31 20.20 36.31
C ASP A 92 10.03 21.33 37.08
N LYS A 93 11.18 21.79 36.57
CA LYS A 93 12.04 22.79 37.23
C LYS A 93 11.35 24.15 37.46
N TYR A 94 10.33 24.49 36.68
CA TYR A 94 9.62 25.77 36.78
C TYR A 94 8.34 25.70 37.61
N VAL A 95 7.83 24.49 37.88
CA VAL A 95 6.55 24.33 38.59
C VAL A 95 6.59 24.85 40.02
N PRO A 96 7.64 24.62 40.83
CA PRO A 96 7.69 25.11 42.21
C PRO A 96 7.50 26.63 42.29
N ASP A 97 8.23 27.41 41.50
CA ASP A 97 8.14 28.87 41.51
C ASP A 97 6.75 29.37 41.07
N ILE A 98 6.13 28.69 40.10
CA ILE A 98 4.77 29.01 39.62
C ILE A 98 3.74 28.74 40.72
N LEU A 99 3.84 27.60 41.41
CA LEU A 99 2.93 27.25 42.49
C LEU A 99 3.16 28.10 43.74
N GLU A 100 4.40 28.48 44.04
CA GLU A 100 4.73 29.45 45.11
C GLU A 100 4.10 30.81 44.83
N ALA A 101 4.11 31.27 43.57
CA ALA A 101 3.43 32.50 43.18
C ALA A 101 1.92 32.44 43.45
N TRP A 102 1.26 31.31 43.17
CA TRP A 102 -0.15 31.12 43.54
C TRP A 102 -0.37 31.16 45.05
N GLU A 103 0.49 30.48 45.82
CA GLU A 103 0.41 30.46 47.27
C GLU A 103 0.55 31.86 47.88
N LYS A 104 1.46 32.67 47.33
CA LYS A 104 1.67 34.06 47.74
C LYS A 104 0.45 34.95 47.47
N GLU A 105 -0.27 34.72 46.38
CA GLU A 105 -1.48 35.49 46.01
C GLU A 105 -2.75 34.99 46.72
N ALA A 106 -2.74 33.79 47.29
CA ALA A 106 -3.91 33.20 47.97
C ALA A 106 -4.53 34.11 49.05
N PRO A 107 -3.76 34.79 49.93
CA PRO A 107 -4.32 35.70 50.93
C PRO A 107 -5.04 36.92 50.33
N VAL A 108 -4.62 37.37 49.14
CA VAL A 108 -5.26 38.50 48.43
C VAL A 108 -6.66 38.10 47.98
N PHE A 109 -6.83 36.87 47.48
CA PHE A 109 -8.14 36.33 47.13
C PHE A 109 -9.03 36.15 48.36
N SER A 110 -8.48 35.64 49.46
CA SER A 110 -9.21 35.52 50.74
C SER A 110 -9.69 36.85 51.30
N GLY A 111 -8.99 37.95 51.03
CA GLY A 111 -9.33 39.29 51.49
C GLY A 111 -10.12 40.15 50.50
N SER A 112 -10.60 39.59 49.39
CA SER A 112 -11.10 40.39 48.27
C SER A 112 -12.49 41.02 48.49
N GLY A 113 -13.25 40.58 49.49
CA GLY A 113 -14.63 41.04 49.73
C GLY A 113 -15.67 40.48 48.73
N PHE A 114 -15.30 39.49 47.91
CA PHE A 114 -16.17 38.84 46.95
C PHE A 114 -16.19 37.33 47.21
N GLU A 115 -17.33 36.78 47.63
CA GLU A 115 -17.48 35.37 48.05
C GLU A 115 -16.81 34.36 47.11
N LYS A 116 -16.95 34.56 45.79
CA LYS A 116 -16.32 33.69 44.77
C LYS A 116 -14.79 33.62 44.89
N PHE A 117 -14.14 34.75 45.18
CA PHE A 117 -12.68 34.83 45.31
C PHE A 117 -12.23 34.50 46.73
N GLU A 118 -13.03 34.83 47.75
CA GLU A 118 -12.74 34.45 49.13
C GLU A 118 -12.63 32.94 49.29
N ASN A 119 -13.53 32.20 48.64
CA ASN A 119 -13.49 30.74 48.58
C ASN A 119 -12.28 30.20 47.79
N LEU A 120 -11.72 30.98 46.87
CA LEU A 120 -10.58 30.57 46.05
C LEU A 120 -9.28 30.55 46.85
N GLY A 121 -9.08 31.49 47.78
CA GLY A 121 -7.84 31.57 48.57
C GLY A 121 -7.52 30.28 49.34
N PRO A 122 -8.40 29.76 50.20
CA PRO A 122 -8.19 28.48 50.88
C PRO A 122 -8.10 27.30 49.91
N ALA A 123 -8.82 27.34 48.80
CA ALA A 123 -8.76 26.30 47.77
C ALA A 123 -7.39 26.26 47.06
N ILE A 124 -6.77 27.42 46.82
CA ILE A 124 -5.41 27.53 46.28
C ILE A 124 -4.43 26.85 47.23
N SER A 125 -4.41 27.24 48.51
CA SER A 125 -3.50 26.66 49.51
C SER A 125 -3.69 25.15 49.73
N GLN A 126 -4.92 24.65 49.57
CA GLN A 126 -5.18 23.21 49.61
C GLN A 126 -4.70 22.49 48.34
N LYS A 127 -4.76 23.15 47.18
CA LYS A 127 -4.51 22.54 45.88
C LYS A 127 -3.04 22.58 45.45
N VAL A 128 -2.30 23.63 45.80
CA VAL A 128 -0.87 23.79 45.50
C VAL A 128 -0.04 22.54 45.86
N PRO A 129 -0.09 22.01 47.10
CA PRO A 129 0.70 20.82 47.44
C PRO A 129 0.26 19.57 46.65
N LEU A 130 -1.01 19.45 46.27
CA LEU A 130 -1.52 18.34 45.47
C LEU A 130 -1.02 18.40 44.02
N GLU A 131 -1.00 19.59 43.42
CA GLU A 131 -0.46 19.78 42.06
C GLU A 131 1.06 19.59 42.03
N GLN A 132 1.78 20.07 43.05
CA GLN A 132 3.22 19.84 43.18
C GLN A 132 3.53 18.33 43.26
N GLU A 133 2.77 17.58 44.06
CA GLU A 133 2.95 16.14 44.21
C GLU A 133 2.63 15.39 42.92
N LEU A 134 1.56 15.80 42.23
CA LEU A 134 1.17 15.23 40.94
C LEU A 134 2.26 15.42 39.89
N VAL A 135 2.80 16.64 39.75
CA VAL A 135 3.87 16.94 38.80
C VAL A 135 5.12 16.13 39.12
N ARG A 136 5.52 16.07 40.39
CA ARG A 136 6.66 15.26 40.84
C ARG A 136 6.47 13.79 40.49
N SER A 137 5.33 13.22 40.88
CA SER A 137 5.01 11.80 40.64
C SER A 137 5.00 11.47 39.14
N TYR A 138 4.38 12.33 38.33
CA TYR A 138 4.36 12.15 36.88
C TYR A 138 5.75 12.27 36.26
N SER A 139 6.56 13.25 36.66
CA SER A 139 7.91 13.46 36.14
C SER A 139 8.86 12.33 36.52
N GLU A 140 8.73 11.79 37.74
CA GLU A 140 9.46 10.60 38.18
C GLU A 140 9.08 9.36 37.37
N TRP A 141 7.78 9.12 37.17
CA TRP A 141 7.29 8.03 36.33
C TRP A 141 7.76 8.17 34.88
N ALA A 142 7.59 9.34 34.28
CA ALA A 142 7.93 9.59 32.88
C ALA A 142 9.44 9.41 32.64
N ALA A 143 10.29 9.87 33.55
CA ALA A 143 11.73 9.65 33.49
C ALA A 143 12.09 8.17 33.57
N ALA A 144 11.46 7.41 34.47
CA ALA A 144 11.70 5.96 34.57
C ALA A 144 11.27 5.20 33.30
N VAL A 145 10.18 5.63 32.64
CA VAL A 145 9.79 5.09 31.33
C VAL A 145 10.81 5.49 30.25
N SER A 146 11.28 6.74 30.27
CA SER A 146 12.28 7.23 29.33
C SER A 146 13.59 6.43 29.42
N ASP A 147 14.08 6.15 30.63
CA ASP A 147 15.29 5.33 30.85
C ASP A 147 15.19 3.95 30.19
N ALA A 148 13.99 3.37 30.12
CA ALA A 148 13.75 2.07 29.49
C ALA A 148 13.55 2.15 27.97
N VAL A 149 12.88 3.20 27.47
CA VAL A 149 12.40 3.27 26.08
C VAL A 149 13.29 4.12 25.18
N LEU A 150 13.83 5.23 25.69
CA LEU A 150 14.63 6.18 24.91
C LEU A 150 15.84 5.53 24.22
N PRO A 151 16.62 4.64 24.86
CA PRO A 151 17.76 4.01 24.18
C PRO A 151 17.36 3.18 22.95
N LEU A 152 16.19 2.53 22.99
CA LEU A 152 15.67 1.78 21.84
C LEU A 152 15.28 2.74 20.70
N MET A 153 14.60 3.84 21.01
CA MET A 153 14.17 4.82 20.01
C MET A 153 15.37 5.50 19.35
N GLU A 154 16.38 5.90 20.14
CA GLU A 154 17.64 6.46 19.61
C GLU A 154 18.40 5.42 18.78
N LYS A 155 18.38 4.14 19.18
CA LYS A 155 18.93 3.05 18.36
C LYS A 155 18.20 2.86 17.03
N ILE A 156 16.86 3.05 17.00
CA ILE A 156 16.08 2.96 15.76
C ILE A 156 16.43 4.10 14.81
N LEU A 157 16.59 5.32 15.34
CA LEU A 157 17.03 6.49 14.56
C LEU A 157 18.49 6.37 14.11
N GLY A 158 19.29 5.61 14.83
CA GLY A 158 20.71 5.36 14.57
C GLY A 158 21.60 6.57 14.83
N GLU A 159 22.83 6.55 14.34
CA GLU A 159 23.76 7.68 14.46
C GLU A 159 23.45 8.72 13.37
N PRO A 160 23.37 10.02 13.70
CA PRO A 160 23.05 11.08 12.74
C PRO A 160 23.90 11.06 11.47
N ASP A 161 25.20 10.81 11.63
CA ASP A 161 26.21 10.87 10.58
C ASP A 161 26.43 9.53 9.84
N ASP A 162 25.82 8.43 10.31
CA ASP A 162 25.96 7.10 9.69
C ASP A 162 24.60 6.57 9.18
N PRO A 163 24.32 6.69 7.87
CA PRO A 163 23.06 6.22 7.27
C PRO A 163 22.88 4.70 7.31
N THR A 164 23.93 3.93 7.62
CA THR A 164 23.86 2.47 7.70
C THR A 164 23.27 1.97 9.01
N THR A 165 23.14 2.85 10.01
CA THR A 165 22.64 2.50 11.34
C THR A 165 21.13 2.71 11.50
N HIS A 166 20.47 3.30 10.50
CA HIS A 166 19.05 3.69 10.59
C HIS A 166 18.15 2.48 10.27
N LEU A 167 17.52 1.90 11.30
CA LEU A 167 16.80 0.62 11.18
C LEU A 167 15.54 0.71 10.30
N ILE A 168 14.77 1.80 10.39
CA ILE A 168 13.56 1.96 9.57
C ILE A 168 13.92 2.19 8.10
N PRO A 169 14.83 3.13 7.74
CA PRO A 169 15.30 3.28 6.37
C PRO A 169 15.94 2.01 5.77
N GLU A 170 16.67 1.22 6.57
CA GLU A 170 17.20 -0.07 6.13
C GLU A 170 16.07 -1.05 5.79
N TYR A 171 15.07 -1.20 6.66
CA TYR A 171 13.91 -2.03 6.37
C TYR A 171 13.15 -1.57 5.11
N GLN A 172 12.97 -0.26 4.93
CA GLN A 172 12.32 0.29 3.75
C GLN A 172 13.09 -0.04 2.46
N ARG A 173 14.42 0.05 2.47
CA ARG A 173 15.26 -0.38 1.34
C ARG A 173 15.08 -1.87 1.05
N ALA A 174 15.06 -2.71 2.08
CA ALA A 174 14.81 -4.15 1.91
C ALA A 174 13.41 -4.44 1.33
N VAL A 175 12.39 -3.66 1.70
CA VAL A 175 11.04 -3.78 1.11
C VAL A 175 11.06 -3.41 -0.38
N VAL A 176 11.72 -2.31 -0.76
CA VAL A 176 11.85 -1.90 -2.16
C VAL A 176 12.64 -2.91 -2.98
N GLU A 177 13.68 -3.52 -2.40
CA GLU A 177 14.47 -4.56 -3.08
C GLU A 177 13.70 -5.88 -3.25
N ALA A 178 12.98 -6.33 -2.22
CA ALA A 178 12.38 -7.67 -2.21
C ALA A 178 11.00 -7.77 -2.88
N ILE A 179 10.16 -6.73 -2.80
CA ILE A 179 8.76 -6.81 -3.25
C ILE A 179 8.59 -7.11 -4.75
N PRO A 180 9.42 -6.60 -5.70
CA PRO A 180 9.30 -6.95 -7.12
C PRO A 180 9.44 -8.45 -7.33
N ASP A 181 10.47 -9.04 -6.73
CA ASP A 181 10.76 -10.47 -6.86
C ASP A 181 9.64 -11.30 -6.21
N MET A 182 9.10 -10.86 -5.07
CA MET A 182 7.94 -11.50 -4.45
C MET A 182 6.68 -11.41 -5.34
N ALA A 183 6.45 -10.28 -6.02
CA ALA A 183 5.31 -10.09 -6.92
C ALA A 183 5.44 -10.99 -8.16
N GLN A 184 6.63 -11.05 -8.75
CA GLN A 184 6.96 -11.93 -9.85
C GLN A 184 6.82 -13.41 -9.47
N HIS A 185 7.31 -13.79 -8.29
CA HIS A 185 7.17 -15.15 -7.77
C HIS A 185 5.71 -15.53 -7.51
N ALA A 186 4.89 -14.60 -6.98
CA ALA A 186 3.46 -14.80 -6.80
C ALA A 186 2.74 -15.04 -8.15
N ALA A 187 3.05 -14.22 -9.16
CA ALA A 187 2.51 -14.40 -10.51
C ALA A 187 2.90 -15.76 -11.12
N MET A 188 4.17 -16.15 -11.00
CA MET A 188 4.66 -17.46 -11.47
C MET A 188 3.96 -18.63 -10.78
N THR A 189 3.87 -18.59 -9.44
CA THR A 189 3.29 -19.67 -8.63
C THR A 189 1.82 -19.85 -8.95
N VAL A 190 1.06 -18.75 -9.01
CA VAL A 190 -0.38 -18.79 -9.30
C VAL A 190 -0.65 -19.27 -10.73
N ALA A 191 0.16 -18.87 -11.71
CA ALA A 191 0.07 -19.40 -13.06
C ALA A 191 0.30 -20.92 -13.08
N ALA A 192 1.38 -21.40 -12.45
CA ALA A 192 1.72 -22.81 -12.41
C ALA A 192 0.62 -23.67 -11.76
N LEU A 193 -0.01 -23.17 -10.68
CA LEU A 193 -1.13 -23.85 -10.01
C LEU A 193 -2.38 -23.94 -10.89
N ASN A 194 -2.72 -22.87 -11.62
CA ASN A 194 -3.85 -22.88 -12.56
C ASN A 194 -3.63 -23.78 -13.78
N GLY A 195 -2.36 -24.09 -14.09
CA GLY A 195 -1.97 -25.01 -15.15
C GLY A 195 -2.13 -26.50 -14.82
N GLN A 196 -2.56 -26.87 -13.61
CA GLN A 196 -2.71 -28.27 -13.20
C GLN A 196 -4.13 -28.82 -13.45
N PRO A 197 -4.26 -30.07 -13.95
CA PRO A 197 -3.20 -30.90 -14.52
C PRO A 197 -2.71 -30.34 -15.86
N ASP A 198 -1.47 -30.63 -16.23
CA ASP A 198 -0.79 -29.99 -17.38
C ASP A 198 -1.22 -30.51 -18.77
N TYR A 199 -1.96 -31.62 -18.83
CA TYR A 199 -2.36 -32.31 -20.05
C TYR A 199 -1.22 -32.56 -21.05
N GLY A 200 0.01 -32.79 -20.55
CA GLY A 200 1.20 -33.00 -21.38
C GLY A 200 1.77 -31.72 -22.02
N ARG A 201 1.32 -30.54 -21.57
CA ARG A 201 1.80 -29.23 -22.05
C ARG A 201 2.88 -28.63 -21.13
N GLY A 202 3.20 -29.31 -20.04
CA GLY A 202 4.05 -28.80 -18.96
C GLY A 202 3.37 -27.70 -18.13
N PRO A 203 4.01 -27.25 -17.03
CA PRO A 203 3.45 -26.20 -16.19
C PRO A 203 3.30 -24.88 -16.96
N MET A 204 2.36 -24.04 -16.54
CA MET A 204 2.26 -22.67 -17.04
C MET A 204 3.37 -21.80 -16.45
N LEU A 205 3.91 -20.87 -17.24
CA LEU A 205 4.88 -19.88 -16.81
C LEU A 205 4.20 -18.50 -16.78
N GLY A 206 4.02 -17.91 -15.60
CA GLY A 206 3.54 -16.54 -15.47
C GLY A 206 4.70 -15.55 -15.37
N VAL A 207 4.64 -14.45 -16.12
CA VAL A 207 5.58 -13.32 -16.00
C VAL A 207 4.78 -12.04 -15.83
N LEU A 208 5.10 -11.28 -14.79
CA LEU A 208 4.54 -9.96 -14.57
C LEU A 208 5.47 -8.94 -15.24
N TRP A 209 4.91 -8.07 -16.05
CA TRP A 209 5.65 -7.05 -16.80
C TRP A 209 5.18 -5.68 -16.35
N HIS A 210 6.11 -4.74 -16.27
CA HIS A 210 5.73 -3.34 -16.15
C HIS A 210 5.29 -2.80 -17.51
N ALA A 211 4.08 -2.24 -17.58
CA ALA A 211 3.48 -1.87 -18.85
C ALA A 211 4.22 -0.70 -19.53
N GLY A 212 4.69 0.29 -18.76
CA GLY A 212 5.42 1.44 -19.30
C GLY A 212 6.84 1.10 -19.76
N THR A 213 7.63 0.41 -18.94
CA THR A 213 9.06 0.14 -19.22
C THR A 213 9.31 -1.11 -20.06
N ARG A 214 8.31 -2.01 -20.17
CA ARG A 214 8.40 -3.30 -20.89
C ARG A 214 9.39 -4.28 -20.28
N GLN A 215 9.82 -4.04 -19.05
CA GLN A 215 10.68 -4.94 -18.31
C GLN A 215 9.82 -5.87 -17.45
N ALA A 216 10.29 -7.11 -17.26
CA ALA A 216 9.67 -7.99 -16.28
C ALA A 216 9.86 -7.38 -14.88
N VAL A 217 8.83 -7.51 -14.04
CA VAL A 217 8.91 -7.12 -12.63
C VAL A 217 9.91 -8.04 -11.94
N GLY A 218 10.90 -7.45 -11.30
CA GLY A 218 12.03 -8.14 -10.67
C GLY A 218 13.30 -7.28 -10.73
N GLY A 219 14.28 -7.57 -9.87
CA GLY A 219 15.48 -6.73 -9.74
C GLY A 219 15.18 -5.29 -9.29
N ASP A 220 15.93 -4.30 -9.79
CA ASP A 220 15.91 -2.90 -9.32
C ASP A 220 14.62 -2.10 -9.63
N TYR A 221 13.56 -2.75 -10.13
CA TYR A 221 12.34 -2.07 -10.60
C TYR A 221 11.53 -1.38 -9.47
N LEU A 222 11.51 -1.95 -8.25
CA LEU A 222 11.30 -1.26 -6.97
C LEU A 222 11.60 0.26 -6.95
N ALA A 223 12.85 0.52 -7.31
CA ALA A 223 13.51 1.81 -7.14
C ALA A 223 12.99 2.89 -8.10
N SER A 224 12.28 2.49 -9.17
CA SER A 224 11.66 3.47 -10.08
C SER A 224 10.26 3.92 -9.65
N LEU A 225 9.66 3.31 -8.62
CA LEU A 225 8.33 3.75 -8.13
C LEU A 225 8.40 4.47 -6.79
N ALA A 226 9.28 3.99 -5.91
CA ALA A 226 9.52 4.57 -4.61
C ALA A 226 10.94 5.11 -4.56
N VAL A 227 11.05 6.43 -4.52
CA VAL A 227 12.29 7.17 -4.43
C VAL A 227 12.79 7.17 -2.99
N ASN A 228 14.05 6.76 -2.79
CA ASN A 228 14.75 6.91 -1.53
C ASN A 228 15.56 8.21 -1.52
N PRO A 229 15.11 9.29 -0.85
CA PRO A 229 15.87 10.53 -0.81
C PRO A 229 17.24 10.42 -0.11
N ASN A 230 17.47 9.40 0.73
CA ASN A 230 18.71 9.26 1.52
C ASN A 230 19.77 8.36 0.87
N GLY A 231 19.42 7.58 -0.17
CA GLY A 231 20.27 6.49 -0.66
C GLY A 231 20.45 6.42 -2.17
N ASP A 232 19.58 7.07 -2.95
CA ASP A 232 19.72 7.06 -4.41
C ASP A 232 20.75 8.10 -4.85
N ALA A 233 21.94 7.62 -5.23
CA ALA A 233 22.98 8.45 -5.87
C ALA A 233 22.48 9.18 -7.14
N ALA A 234 21.36 8.72 -7.71
CA ALA A 234 20.69 9.32 -8.86
C ALA A 234 19.91 10.60 -8.53
N ILE A 235 19.65 10.90 -7.25
CA ILE A 235 18.91 12.08 -6.83
C ILE A 235 19.91 13.10 -6.28
N PRO A 236 20.16 14.21 -7.00
CA PRO A 236 21.06 15.23 -6.51
C PRO A 236 20.62 15.74 -5.13
N ALA A 237 21.55 15.84 -4.20
CA ALA A 237 21.32 16.53 -2.95
C ALA A 237 20.77 17.95 -3.24
N GLY A 238 19.60 18.27 -2.71
CA GLY A 238 18.88 19.52 -2.99
C GLY A 238 17.77 19.44 -4.06
N SER A 239 17.41 18.25 -4.53
CA SER A 239 16.18 18.06 -5.33
C SER A 239 14.92 18.45 -4.55
N SER A 240 13.83 18.77 -5.27
CA SER A 240 12.53 19.05 -4.64
C SER A 240 12.04 17.89 -3.77
N HIS A 241 12.41 16.65 -4.11
CA HIS A 241 12.10 15.46 -3.30
C HIS A 241 12.68 15.52 -1.91
N PHE A 242 13.92 16.00 -1.76
CA PHE A 242 14.59 16.07 -0.46
C PHE A 242 13.89 17.06 0.47
N SER A 243 13.64 18.27 -0.03
CA SER A 243 12.93 19.32 0.71
C SER A 243 11.52 18.88 1.09
N LYS A 244 10.81 18.20 0.17
CA LYS A 244 9.46 17.70 0.41
C LYS A 244 9.45 16.55 1.43
N ALA A 245 10.42 15.65 1.39
CA ALA A 245 10.53 14.56 2.36
C ALA A 245 10.84 15.12 3.77
N ARG A 246 11.72 16.13 3.88
CA ARG A 246 11.94 16.87 5.14
C ARG A 246 10.64 17.52 5.62
N GLU A 247 9.96 18.27 4.76
CA GLU A 247 8.69 18.93 5.11
C GLU A 247 7.63 17.94 5.60
N GLN A 248 7.49 16.80 4.92
CA GLN A 248 6.56 15.74 5.32
C GLN A 248 6.92 15.13 6.67
N ARG A 249 8.20 14.80 6.89
CA ARG A 249 8.68 14.28 8.16
C ARG A 249 8.41 15.28 9.29
N ASP A 250 8.82 16.52 9.10
CA ASP A 250 8.69 17.57 10.11
C ASP A 250 7.21 17.80 10.45
N HIS A 251 6.35 17.89 9.44
CA HIS A 251 4.91 18.06 9.62
C HIS A 251 4.27 16.88 10.37
N LEU A 252 4.57 15.65 9.97
CA LEU A 252 4.01 14.45 10.60
C LEU A 252 4.55 14.23 12.01
N ALA A 253 5.85 14.43 12.24
CA ALA A 253 6.44 14.32 13.57
C ALA A 253 5.85 15.35 14.54
N ASN A 254 5.63 16.60 14.09
CA ASN A 254 4.93 17.60 14.89
C ASN A 254 3.47 17.20 15.17
N THR A 255 2.78 16.63 14.18
CA THR A 255 1.40 16.14 14.34
C THR A 255 1.33 15.01 15.38
N TYR A 256 2.22 14.03 15.29
CA TYR A 256 2.29 12.93 16.26
C TYR A 256 2.67 13.40 17.65
N LEU A 257 3.67 14.28 17.77
CA LEU A 257 4.07 14.83 19.06
C LEU A 257 2.92 15.59 19.72
N THR A 258 2.18 16.36 18.91
CA THR A 258 0.97 17.06 19.36
C THR A 258 -0.08 16.08 19.85
N GLY A 259 -0.32 14.98 19.13
CA GLY A 259 -1.22 13.90 19.55
C GLY A 259 -0.83 13.28 20.90
N TRP A 260 0.44 12.90 21.06
CA TRP A 260 0.99 12.37 22.31
C TRP A 260 0.85 13.37 23.47
N ASN A 261 1.20 14.63 23.24
CA ASN A 261 1.06 15.69 24.24
C ASN A 261 -0.40 15.95 24.64
N TYR A 262 -1.35 15.90 23.71
CA TYR A 262 -2.77 16.06 24.06
C TYR A 262 -3.27 14.87 24.87
N GLN A 263 -2.96 13.65 24.44
CA GLN A 263 -3.47 12.46 25.11
C GLN A 263 -2.88 12.28 26.50
N VAL A 264 -1.56 12.39 26.66
CA VAL A 264 -0.90 12.11 27.94
C VAL A 264 -1.13 13.22 28.96
N LEU A 265 -1.21 14.48 28.52
CA LEU A 265 -1.34 15.63 29.43
C LEU A 265 -2.78 16.10 29.64
N ALA A 266 -3.78 15.39 29.08
CA ALA A 266 -5.19 15.78 29.18
C ALA A 266 -5.61 16.03 30.64
N PHE A 267 -5.16 15.21 31.60
CA PHE A 267 -5.51 15.43 33.00
C PHE A 267 -4.95 16.76 33.55
N PHE A 268 -3.73 17.15 33.19
CA PHE A 268 -3.16 18.43 33.61
C PHE A 268 -3.93 19.61 33.03
N ASP A 269 -4.47 19.47 31.82
CA ASP A 269 -5.31 20.49 31.17
C ASP A 269 -6.66 20.69 31.85
N TYR A 270 -7.12 19.81 32.73
CA TYR A 270 -8.40 19.97 33.43
C TYR A 270 -8.23 20.05 34.94
N GLY A 271 -7.43 19.14 35.51
CA GLY A 271 -7.26 18.96 36.95
C GLY A 271 -6.13 19.78 37.56
N ALA A 272 -5.05 20.06 36.83
CA ALA A 272 -3.81 20.63 37.39
C ALA A 272 -3.30 21.87 36.64
N LYS A 273 -4.21 22.77 36.28
CA LYS A 273 -3.90 23.98 35.50
C LYS A 273 -3.02 24.99 36.25
N MET A 274 -2.98 25.01 37.58
CA MET A 274 -2.25 26.05 38.32
C MET A 274 -0.74 25.90 38.13
N SER A 275 -0.25 24.67 38.05
CA SER A 275 1.16 24.32 37.80
C SER A 275 1.70 24.78 36.45
N GLN A 276 0.82 25.03 35.47
CA GLN A 276 1.20 25.26 34.05
C GLN A 276 2.07 24.14 33.44
N PHE A 277 2.17 22.98 34.10
CA PHE A 277 3.08 21.91 33.71
C PHE A 277 2.85 21.41 32.28
N ALA A 278 1.59 21.23 31.88
CA ALA A 278 1.27 20.77 30.52
C ALA A 278 1.69 21.77 29.44
N SER A 279 1.55 23.06 29.70
CA SER A 279 1.99 24.12 28.77
C SER A 279 3.51 24.12 28.62
N LEU A 280 4.24 24.00 29.74
CA LEU A 280 5.70 23.93 29.76
C LEU A 280 6.21 22.67 29.05
N TRP A 281 5.64 21.49 29.38
CA TRP A 281 6.00 20.22 28.76
C TRP A 281 5.84 20.25 27.24
N ARG A 282 4.73 20.80 26.74
CA ARG A 282 4.52 20.97 25.29
C ARG A 282 5.57 21.88 24.67
N GLY A 283 5.92 22.98 25.34
CA GLY A 283 6.99 23.86 24.88
C GLY A 283 8.34 23.15 24.77
N PHE A 284 8.73 22.42 25.82
CA PHE A 284 10.01 21.72 25.85
C PHE A 284 10.07 20.53 24.90
N THR A 285 9.02 19.72 24.80
CA THR A 285 8.98 18.62 23.82
C THR A 285 9.04 19.11 22.37
N CYS A 286 8.38 20.22 22.04
CA CYS A 286 8.56 20.86 20.73
C CYS A 286 10.00 21.34 20.50
N GLY A 287 10.66 21.86 21.54
CA GLY A 287 12.08 22.21 21.50
C GLY A 287 12.98 21.00 21.26
N GLN A 288 12.73 19.88 21.97
CA GLN A 288 13.44 18.61 21.79
C GLN A 288 13.25 18.05 20.39
N LEU A 289 12.03 18.15 19.81
CA LEU A 289 11.77 17.72 18.45
C LEU A 289 12.53 18.55 17.44
N ARG A 290 12.55 19.88 17.56
CA ARG A 290 13.35 20.74 16.67
C ARG A 290 14.83 20.38 16.72
N LYS A 291 15.37 20.23 17.94
CA LYS A 291 16.76 19.79 18.13
C LYS A 291 17.01 18.45 17.46
N LEU A 292 16.08 17.49 17.58
CA LEU A 292 16.19 16.19 16.92
C LEU A 292 16.13 16.31 15.40
N LEU A 293 15.25 17.15 14.84
CA LEU A 293 15.19 17.38 13.38
C LEU A 293 16.46 18.06 12.86
N ASP A 294 17.09 18.93 13.66
CA ASP A 294 18.39 19.55 13.37
C ASP A 294 19.56 18.56 13.50
N GLU A 295 19.46 17.57 14.40
CA GLU A 295 20.42 16.46 14.52
C GLU A 295 20.37 15.55 13.28
N TYR A 296 19.18 15.31 12.72
CA TYR A 296 18.98 14.46 11.53
C TYR A 296 18.46 15.29 10.35
N PRO A 297 19.20 16.26 9.80
CA PRO A 297 18.66 17.14 8.75
C PRO A 297 18.39 16.36 7.46
N ASP A 298 19.23 15.37 7.19
CA ASP A 298 19.38 14.72 5.89
C ASP A 298 19.24 13.19 5.98
N SER A 299 18.72 12.71 7.09
CA SER A 299 18.57 11.30 7.39
C SER A 299 17.18 11.00 7.96
N ASN A 300 16.84 9.71 7.99
CA ASN A 300 15.51 9.26 8.37
C ASN A 300 14.39 10.03 7.64
N LEU A 301 14.54 10.20 6.33
CA LEU A 301 13.51 10.80 5.49
C LEU A 301 12.52 9.75 4.98
N PRO A 302 11.22 10.08 4.89
CA PRO A 302 10.22 9.18 4.34
C PRO A 302 10.49 8.89 2.87
N PHE A 303 10.17 7.67 2.44
CA PHE A 303 10.14 7.33 1.02
C PHE A 303 9.05 8.12 0.31
N MET A 304 9.35 8.53 -0.92
CA MET A 304 8.46 9.33 -1.76
C MET A 304 8.08 8.57 -3.00
N ILE A 305 6.92 8.87 -3.59
CA ILE A 305 6.66 8.47 -4.98
C ILE A 305 7.47 9.41 -5.88
N GLU A 306 8.13 8.86 -6.91
CA GLU A 306 8.99 9.63 -7.82
C GLU A 306 8.27 10.84 -8.43
N THR A 307 6.97 10.74 -8.66
CA THR A 307 6.26 11.81 -9.32
C THR A 307 5.72 12.82 -8.32
N GLU A 308 6.22 14.05 -8.48
CA GLU A 308 5.57 15.24 -7.98
C GLU A 308 4.24 15.42 -8.73
N LEU A 309 3.21 14.68 -8.30
CA LEU A 309 1.82 14.99 -8.61
C LEU A 309 1.57 16.38 -8.04
N GLN A 310 1.86 17.41 -8.83
CA GLN A 310 1.66 18.79 -8.42
C GLN A 310 0.20 18.92 -8.02
N ARG A 311 -0.02 19.54 -6.86
CA ARG A 311 -1.35 19.85 -6.34
C ARG A 311 -2.02 20.82 -7.32
N GLY A 312 -2.74 20.28 -8.30
CA GLY A 312 -3.26 21.03 -9.46
C GLY A 312 -3.11 20.35 -10.82
N GLY A 313 -2.46 19.19 -10.91
CA GLY A 313 -2.45 18.39 -12.14
C GLY A 313 -3.87 18.07 -12.62
N THR A 314 -4.08 18.10 -13.94
CA THR A 314 -5.34 17.67 -14.55
C THR A 314 -5.58 16.18 -14.29
N LEU A 315 -6.84 15.73 -14.29
CA LEU A 315 -7.19 14.31 -14.16
C LEU A 315 -6.39 13.45 -15.16
N ASP A 316 -6.20 13.96 -16.38
CA ASP A 316 -5.44 13.32 -17.45
C ASP A 316 -3.98 13.02 -17.07
N TYR A 317 -3.35 13.87 -16.26
CA TYR A 317 -1.98 13.64 -15.78
C TYR A 317 -1.92 12.44 -14.83
N TYR A 318 -2.89 12.33 -13.92
CA TYR A 318 -2.98 11.18 -13.01
C TYR A 318 -3.23 9.88 -13.77
N GLU A 319 -4.13 9.91 -14.75
CA GLU A 319 -4.43 8.73 -15.57
C GLU A 319 -3.21 8.29 -16.39
N THR A 320 -2.49 9.24 -16.97
CA THR A 320 -1.24 8.98 -17.72
C THR A 320 -0.19 8.38 -16.80
N TYR A 321 0.05 8.99 -15.63
CA TYR A 321 1.01 8.49 -14.66
C TYR A 321 0.68 7.08 -14.17
N MET A 322 -0.60 6.83 -13.83
CA MET A 322 -1.06 5.50 -13.44
C MET A 322 -0.90 4.47 -14.55
N ALA A 323 -1.18 4.87 -15.79
CA ALA A 323 -1.02 4.01 -16.96
C ALA A 323 0.46 3.65 -17.18
N GLU A 324 1.36 4.63 -17.04
CA GLU A 324 2.78 4.44 -17.31
C GLU A 324 3.53 3.73 -16.20
N ASN A 325 3.21 4.01 -14.92
CA ASN A 325 4.05 3.59 -13.79
C ASN A 325 3.37 2.59 -12.85
N LEU A 326 2.04 2.54 -12.82
CA LEU A 326 1.30 1.70 -11.86
C LEU A 326 0.41 0.67 -12.55
N THR A 327 0.69 0.41 -13.83
CA THR A 327 0.00 -0.60 -14.61
C THR A 327 0.99 -1.70 -14.99
N PHE A 328 0.55 -2.94 -14.76
CA PHE A 328 1.34 -4.14 -14.98
C PHE A 328 0.55 -5.10 -15.85
N LEU A 329 1.26 -5.89 -16.65
CA LEU A 329 0.71 -6.90 -17.53
C LEU A 329 1.23 -8.26 -17.10
N ALA A 330 0.38 -9.16 -16.63
CA ALA A 330 0.79 -10.56 -16.48
C ALA A 330 0.59 -11.27 -17.81
N VAL A 331 1.62 -11.99 -18.25
CA VAL A 331 1.58 -12.86 -19.42
C VAL A 331 1.86 -14.28 -18.96
N VAL A 332 0.95 -15.19 -19.29
CA VAL A 332 1.07 -16.61 -18.98
C VAL A 332 1.33 -17.38 -20.25
N TYR A 333 2.42 -18.13 -20.26
CA TYR A 333 2.84 -18.98 -21.36
C TYR A 333 2.52 -20.43 -21.05
N TRP A 334 1.99 -21.16 -22.03
CA TRP A 334 1.68 -22.56 -21.89
C TRP A 334 1.92 -23.32 -23.19
N GLY A 335 2.51 -24.51 -23.06
CA GLY A 335 2.98 -25.29 -24.21
C GLY A 335 1.90 -25.58 -25.21
N LYS A 336 2.27 -25.87 -26.45
CA LYS A 336 1.30 -26.34 -27.43
C LYS A 336 0.54 -27.57 -26.94
N ALA A 337 -0.79 -27.54 -27.04
CA ALA A 337 -1.60 -28.70 -26.72
C ALA A 337 -1.26 -29.88 -27.66
N PRO A 338 -0.96 -31.08 -27.13
CA PRO A 338 -0.72 -32.23 -27.99
C PRO A 338 -1.98 -32.55 -28.80
N GLY A 339 -1.87 -32.55 -30.12
CA GLY A 339 -3.01 -32.80 -31.00
C GLY A 339 -3.46 -34.26 -30.94
N LEU A 340 -4.77 -34.51 -30.85
CA LEU A 340 -5.30 -35.84 -31.15
C LEU A 340 -5.24 -36.05 -32.66
N SER A 341 -4.39 -36.97 -33.12
CA SER A 341 -4.16 -37.26 -34.53
C SER A 341 -3.58 -36.08 -35.33
N PRO A 342 -2.29 -35.73 -35.11
CA PRO A 342 -1.62 -34.58 -35.74
C PRO A 342 -1.59 -34.63 -37.28
N GLY A 343 -1.85 -35.80 -37.89
CA GLY A 343 -1.97 -35.95 -39.33
C GLY A 343 -3.28 -35.41 -39.92
N LEU A 344 -4.38 -35.42 -39.14
CA LEU A 344 -5.70 -34.98 -39.60
C LEU A 344 -6.01 -33.53 -39.19
N PHE A 345 -5.51 -33.09 -38.03
CA PHE A 345 -5.78 -31.77 -37.49
C PHE A 345 -4.47 -31.02 -37.26
N ARG A 346 -4.28 -29.93 -38.00
CA ARG A 346 -3.17 -29.01 -37.78
C ARG A 346 -3.67 -27.84 -36.94
N SER A 347 -2.97 -27.56 -35.85
CA SER A 347 -3.21 -26.31 -35.12
C SER A 347 -2.73 -25.14 -35.99
N PRO A 348 -3.58 -24.13 -36.22
CA PRO A 348 -3.20 -22.96 -37.02
C PRO A 348 -2.13 -22.10 -36.34
N ILE A 349 -1.94 -22.25 -35.02
CA ILE A 349 -0.96 -21.49 -34.25
C ILE A 349 0.36 -22.26 -34.24
N ALA A 350 1.40 -21.63 -34.77
CA ALA A 350 2.74 -22.22 -34.84
C ALA A 350 3.45 -22.22 -33.47
N GLY A 351 3.15 -21.26 -32.60
CA GLY A 351 3.78 -21.09 -31.28
C GLY A 351 3.03 -21.71 -30.11
N ASP A 352 3.56 -21.45 -28.91
CA ASP A 352 2.94 -21.74 -27.63
C ASP A 352 1.70 -20.86 -27.41
N ALA A 353 0.81 -21.32 -26.54
CA ALA A 353 -0.36 -20.55 -26.16
C ALA A 353 0.04 -19.48 -25.15
N LEU A 354 -0.52 -18.28 -25.30
CA LEU A 354 -0.40 -17.20 -24.34
C LEU A 354 -1.78 -16.71 -23.87
N GLY A 355 -1.83 -16.30 -22.61
CA GLY A 355 -2.92 -15.53 -22.03
C GLY A 355 -2.33 -14.34 -21.31
N PHE A 356 -3.09 -13.26 -21.20
CA PHE A 356 -2.60 -12.05 -20.54
C PHE A 356 -3.73 -11.32 -19.83
N ALA A 357 -3.36 -10.60 -18.78
CA ALA A 357 -4.27 -9.77 -18.01
C ALA A 357 -3.53 -8.55 -17.48
N GLN A 358 -4.20 -7.41 -17.45
CA GLN A 358 -3.63 -6.17 -16.95
C GLN A 358 -4.15 -5.87 -15.55
N VAL A 359 -3.27 -5.45 -14.66
CA VAL A 359 -3.58 -5.02 -13.30
C VAL A 359 -3.09 -3.60 -13.10
N ARG A 360 -3.86 -2.80 -12.39
CA ARG A 360 -3.46 -1.45 -11.96
C ARG A 360 -3.38 -1.40 -10.44
N VAL A 361 -2.27 -0.88 -9.92
CA VAL A 361 -2.08 -0.56 -8.51
C VAL A 361 -2.51 0.90 -8.29
N PHE A 362 -3.34 1.17 -7.29
CA PHE A 362 -3.92 2.50 -7.09
C PHE A 362 -4.38 2.73 -5.65
N VAL A 363 -4.65 3.99 -5.34
CA VAL A 363 -5.35 4.40 -4.11
C VAL A 363 -6.84 4.54 -4.43
N PRO A 364 -7.75 3.83 -3.74
CA PRO A 364 -9.18 3.91 -3.99
C PRO A 364 -9.74 5.27 -3.60
N THR A 365 -10.71 5.75 -4.36
CA THR A 365 -11.47 6.93 -3.95
C THR A 365 -12.41 6.58 -2.80
N SER A 366 -12.58 7.51 -1.86
CA SER A 366 -13.54 7.34 -0.78
C SER A 366 -14.95 7.09 -1.36
N ARG A 367 -15.55 5.98 -0.96
CA ARG A 367 -16.92 5.61 -1.33
C ARG A 367 -17.92 6.60 -0.72
N LEU A 368 -19.04 6.79 -1.41
CA LEU A 368 -20.21 7.46 -0.84
C LEU A 368 -20.91 6.50 0.11
N VAL A 369 -21.04 6.90 1.37
CA VAL A 369 -21.76 6.16 2.42
C VAL A 369 -22.86 7.06 2.97
N TRP A 370 -23.99 6.48 3.35
CA TRP A 370 -25.00 7.24 4.10
C TRP A 370 -24.55 7.37 5.55
N GLY A 371 -24.35 8.60 6.01
CA GLY A 371 -23.87 8.89 7.36
C GLY A 371 -24.63 10.04 8.00
N THR A 372 -24.62 10.06 9.34
CA THR A 372 -25.07 11.21 10.12
C THR A 372 -23.98 12.28 10.10
N TYR A 373 -24.31 13.46 9.59
CA TYR A 373 -23.41 14.60 9.72
C TYR A 373 -23.64 15.22 11.10
N LEU A 374 -22.72 14.95 12.03
CA LEU A 374 -22.54 15.86 13.15
C LEU A 374 -21.72 17.03 12.60
N PRO A 375 -22.14 18.30 12.78
CA PRO A 375 -21.28 19.45 12.53
C PRO A 375 -20.14 19.41 13.55
N ALA A 376 -19.15 18.56 13.29
CA ALA A 376 -18.11 18.23 14.22
C ALA A 376 -16.82 18.99 13.90
N SER A 377 -16.23 19.46 14.99
CA SER A 377 -14.89 20.01 15.14
C SER A 377 -13.86 19.31 14.23
N PRO A 378 -12.92 20.04 13.62
CA PRO A 378 -11.90 19.51 12.71
C PRO A 378 -10.88 18.66 13.49
N SER A 379 -11.30 17.49 13.96
CA SER A 379 -10.37 16.43 14.32
C SER A 379 -9.90 15.82 13.01
N ILE A 380 -8.69 16.21 12.60
CA ILE A 380 -7.96 15.51 11.55
C ILE A 380 -7.90 14.06 12.01
N PRO A 381 -8.39 13.09 11.21
CA PRO A 381 -8.13 11.69 11.49
C PRO A 381 -6.62 11.52 11.31
N MET A 382 -5.86 11.69 12.39
CA MET A 382 -4.54 11.11 12.48
C MET A 382 -4.75 9.64 12.14
N GLY A 383 -4.09 9.16 11.10
CA GLY A 383 -4.11 7.77 10.66
C GLY A 383 -3.48 6.87 11.72
N GLY A 384 -4.06 6.87 12.92
CA GLY A 384 -3.79 5.90 13.95
C GLY A 384 -4.20 4.52 13.45
N PRO A 385 -3.76 3.47 14.17
CA PRO A 385 -4.19 2.11 13.87
C PRO A 385 -5.72 2.05 13.68
N PRO A 386 -6.24 1.27 12.72
CA PRO A 386 -7.67 1.17 12.46
C PRO A 386 -8.45 0.97 13.78
N GLY A 387 -9.29 1.95 14.15
CA GLY A 387 -10.12 1.91 15.36
C GLY A 387 -9.83 2.97 16.43
N TYR A 388 -8.83 3.85 16.26
CA TYR A 388 -8.50 4.86 17.28
C TYR A 388 -9.31 6.17 17.17
N GLN A 389 -10.64 6.07 17.22
CA GLN A 389 -11.50 7.21 17.56
C GLN A 389 -11.98 7.01 18.98
N TRP A 390 -11.33 7.67 19.95
CA TRP A 390 -11.93 7.81 21.27
C TRP A 390 -13.20 8.66 21.14
N PRO A 391 -14.35 8.21 21.65
CA PRO A 391 -15.49 9.08 21.78
C PRO A 391 -15.08 10.21 22.73
N THR A 392 -14.85 11.40 22.20
CA THR A 392 -14.81 12.59 23.05
C THR A 392 -16.23 12.80 23.54
N ASP A 393 -16.53 12.37 24.76
CA ASP A 393 -17.79 12.57 25.48
C ASP A 393 -18.03 14.05 25.83
N THR A 394 -17.72 14.97 24.91
CA THR A 394 -18.20 16.34 24.99
C THR A 394 -19.59 16.37 24.36
N PRO A 395 -20.68 16.47 25.15
CA PRO A 395 -22.04 16.67 24.63
C PRO A 395 -22.15 18.10 24.10
N SER A 396 -21.56 18.37 22.94
CA SER A 396 -21.53 19.72 22.36
C SER A 396 -21.99 19.73 20.91
N SER A 397 -23.24 19.36 20.69
CA SER A 397 -24.12 20.12 19.79
C SER A 397 -25.54 19.58 19.93
N THR A 398 -26.50 20.43 20.28
CA THR A 398 -27.95 20.16 20.23
C THR A 398 -28.49 20.11 18.79
N GLY A 399 -27.61 19.93 17.79
CA GLY A 399 -28.00 19.81 16.39
C GLY A 399 -28.71 18.48 16.16
N THR A 400 -29.90 18.53 15.56
CA THR A 400 -30.57 17.34 15.03
C THR A 400 -29.66 16.67 14.00
N PRO A 401 -29.27 15.40 14.16
CA PRO A 401 -28.42 14.72 13.19
C PRO A 401 -29.15 14.66 11.84
N SER A 402 -28.54 15.24 10.81
CA SER A 402 -29.03 15.13 9.43
C SER A 402 -28.38 13.91 8.77
N TRP A 403 -29.19 13.12 8.07
CA TRP A 403 -28.71 11.99 7.28
C TRP A 403 -28.49 12.43 5.84
N GLY A 404 -27.35 12.08 5.27
CA GLY A 404 -27.07 12.34 3.86
C GLY A 404 -25.94 11.48 3.31
N PRO A 405 -25.77 11.44 1.97
CA PRO A 405 -24.60 10.83 1.36
C PRO A 405 -23.36 11.65 1.74
N THR A 406 -22.44 11.03 2.45
CA THR A 406 -21.13 11.60 2.77
C THR A 406 -20.02 10.71 2.21
N ARG A 407 -18.83 11.26 2.02
CA ARG A 407 -17.66 10.43 1.74
C ARG A 407 -17.26 9.73 3.04
N GLN A 408 -16.91 8.44 2.95
CA GLN A 408 -16.37 7.69 4.06
C GLN A 408 -15.23 8.47 4.75
N SER A 409 -15.45 8.87 6.00
CA SER A 409 -14.45 9.60 6.77
C SER A 409 -13.24 8.71 7.06
N GLY A 410 -12.05 9.32 7.14
CA GLY A 410 -10.81 8.64 7.50
C GLY A 410 -10.13 7.85 6.37
N VAL A 411 -10.69 7.82 5.15
CA VAL A 411 -10.02 7.22 3.98
C VAL A 411 -9.29 8.33 3.22
N SER A 412 -7.96 8.38 3.36
CA SER A 412 -7.17 9.30 2.55
C SER A 412 -7.28 8.93 1.07
N THR A 413 -7.44 9.93 0.22
CA THR A 413 -7.35 9.80 -1.25
C THR A 413 -6.05 10.40 -1.78
N SER A 414 -5.10 10.74 -0.90
CA SER A 414 -3.79 11.24 -1.30
C SER A 414 -3.03 10.15 -2.07
N TRP A 415 -2.39 10.55 -3.15
CA TRP A 415 -1.51 9.70 -3.95
C TRP A 415 -0.07 9.89 -3.47
N ASP A 416 0.22 9.36 -2.30
CA ASP A 416 1.54 9.42 -1.66
C ASP A 416 1.82 8.14 -0.88
N LEU A 417 3.08 7.98 -0.47
CA LEU A 417 3.52 6.93 0.46
C LEU A 417 3.24 7.33 1.92
N LEU A 418 2.20 8.12 2.17
CA LEU A 418 1.60 8.25 3.50
C LEU A 418 0.25 7.53 3.51
N ASN A 419 -0.35 7.31 2.35
CA ASN A 419 -1.58 6.56 2.23
C ASN A 419 -1.36 5.06 2.44
N GLN A 420 -2.07 4.44 3.39
CA GLN A 420 -2.03 3.00 3.68
C GLN A 420 -3.15 2.20 2.98
N HIS A 421 -3.81 2.79 1.99
CA HIS A 421 -4.93 2.18 1.27
C HIS A 421 -4.59 1.76 -0.16
N TRP A 422 -3.32 1.52 -0.48
CA TRP A 422 -2.94 0.98 -1.78
C TRP A 422 -3.60 -0.37 -2.01
N THR A 423 -4.18 -0.52 -3.19
CA THR A 423 -4.86 -1.73 -3.65
C THR A 423 -4.59 -1.97 -5.13
N CYS A 424 -5.13 -3.06 -5.67
CA CYS A 424 -5.03 -3.37 -7.08
C CYS A 424 -6.39 -3.80 -7.66
N GLN A 425 -6.57 -3.57 -8.96
CA GLN A 425 -7.72 -4.07 -9.70
C GLN A 425 -7.29 -4.54 -11.09
N LEU A 426 -7.97 -5.58 -11.58
CA LEU A 426 -7.86 -5.96 -12.98
C LEU A 426 -8.51 -4.86 -13.84
N VAL A 427 -7.86 -4.53 -14.94
CA VAL A 427 -8.32 -3.53 -15.90
C VAL A 427 -8.23 -4.12 -17.31
N PRO A 428 -9.01 -3.61 -18.29
CA PRO A 428 -8.84 -4.02 -19.68
C PRO A 428 -7.39 -3.82 -20.13
N ALA A 429 -6.85 -4.79 -20.86
CA ALA A 429 -5.46 -4.82 -21.33
C ALA A 429 -5.27 -3.93 -22.56
N VAL A 430 -5.46 -2.62 -22.39
CA VAL A 430 -5.44 -1.60 -23.45
C VAL A 430 -4.15 -0.77 -23.48
N HIS A 431 -3.14 -1.13 -22.68
CA HIS A 431 -1.89 -0.38 -22.66
C HIS A 431 -1.16 -0.44 -24.02
N ALA A 432 -0.57 0.67 -24.46
CA ALA A 432 0.02 0.79 -25.80
C ALA A 432 1.13 -0.25 -26.08
N ASN A 433 1.85 -0.67 -25.04
CA ASN A 433 2.96 -1.62 -25.13
C ASN A 433 2.55 -3.10 -25.03
N VAL A 434 1.25 -3.44 -24.95
CA VAL A 434 0.82 -4.85 -24.80
C VAL A 434 1.38 -5.73 -25.91
N LEU A 435 1.29 -5.29 -27.18
CA LEU A 435 1.81 -6.06 -28.32
C LEU A 435 3.30 -6.34 -28.20
N GLU A 436 4.08 -5.34 -27.81
CA GLU A 436 5.53 -5.46 -27.68
C GLU A 436 5.90 -6.43 -26.55
N ILE A 437 5.22 -6.34 -25.41
CA ILE A 437 5.43 -7.25 -24.28
C ILE A 437 5.09 -8.69 -24.69
N LEU A 438 3.98 -8.91 -25.42
CA LEU A 438 3.60 -10.24 -25.91
C LEU A 438 4.57 -10.83 -26.94
N GLN A 439 5.38 -9.98 -27.60
CA GLN A 439 6.47 -10.39 -28.50
C GLN A 439 7.83 -10.46 -27.81
N THR A 440 7.92 -10.12 -26.53
CA THR A 440 9.16 -10.18 -25.76
C THR A 440 9.31 -11.57 -25.12
N PRO A 441 10.42 -12.30 -25.36
CA PRO A 441 10.67 -13.58 -24.71
C PRO A 441 10.70 -13.42 -23.19
N PRO A 442 10.11 -14.35 -22.42
CA PRO A 442 10.19 -14.28 -20.96
C PRO A 442 11.64 -14.36 -20.50
N PRO A 443 12.08 -13.54 -19.53
CA PRO A 443 13.46 -13.55 -19.06
C PRO A 443 13.80 -14.83 -18.27
N VAL A 444 12.78 -15.53 -17.79
CA VAL A 444 12.92 -16.76 -17.00
C VAL A 444 12.81 -17.98 -17.91
N SER A 445 13.87 -18.80 -17.96
CA SER A 445 13.81 -20.13 -18.57
C SER A 445 13.22 -21.14 -17.59
N MET A 446 12.37 -22.04 -18.09
CA MET A 446 11.85 -23.14 -17.27
C MET A 446 12.81 -24.32 -17.31
N PRO A 447 13.24 -24.88 -16.16
CA PRO A 447 14.12 -26.04 -16.14
C PRO A 447 13.49 -27.22 -16.90
N GLY A 448 14.23 -27.81 -17.83
CA GLY A 448 13.80 -29.01 -18.57
C GLY A 448 12.74 -28.78 -19.65
N ARG A 449 12.56 -27.54 -20.12
CA ARG A 449 11.61 -27.20 -21.17
C ARG A 449 12.33 -26.46 -22.31
N ASP A 450 11.91 -26.73 -23.54
CA ASP A 450 12.33 -25.96 -24.70
C ASP A 450 11.97 -24.47 -24.52
N PRO A 451 12.77 -23.55 -25.11
CA PRO A 451 12.44 -22.12 -25.12
C PRO A 451 11.01 -21.87 -25.63
N ILE A 452 10.29 -20.98 -24.95
CA ILE A 452 8.93 -20.61 -25.33
C ILE A 452 8.94 -20.05 -26.76
N THR A 453 8.12 -20.64 -27.64
CA THR A 453 7.98 -20.15 -29.01
C THR A 453 6.82 -19.17 -29.06
N LEU A 454 7.10 -17.87 -29.15
CA LEU A 454 6.07 -16.84 -29.21
C LEU A 454 5.27 -16.91 -30.52
N PRO A 455 3.94 -16.67 -30.49
CA PRO A 455 3.17 -16.50 -31.71
C PRO A 455 3.61 -15.24 -32.45
N ASN A 456 3.62 -15.27 -33.78
CA ASN A 456 3.88 -14.09 -34.59
C ASN A 456 2.64 -13.18 -34.57
N LEU A 457 2.73 -12.06 -33.87
CA LEU A 457 1.66 -11.04 -33.80
C LEU A 457 1.93 -9.86 -34.75
N ALA A 458 2.89 -9.97 -35.67
CA ALA A 458 3.20 -8.91 -36.62
C ALA A 458 1.98 -8.56 -37.48
N GLY A 459 1.64 -7.27 -37.52
CA GLY A 459 0.51 -6.74 -38.28
C GLY A 459 -0.83 -6.73 -37.54
N MET A 460 -0.90 -7.25 -36.30
CA MET A 460 -2.07 -7.05 -35.44
C MET A 460 -2.07 -5.64 -34.86
N ASN A 461 -3.24 -5.00 -34.85
CA ASN A 461 -3.48 -3.75 -34.14
C ASN A 461 -4.15 -4.01 -32.78
N SER A 462 -4.36 -2.95 -31.99
CA SER A 462 -5.00 -3.06 -30.67
C SER A 462 -6.43 -3.61 -30.72
N ARG A 463 -7.20 -3.35 -31.79
CA ARG A 463 -8.55 -3.93 -31.96
C ARG A 463 -8.51 -5.43 -32.25
N ASP A 464 -7.47 -5.91 -32.93
CA ASP A 464 -7.31 -7.34 -33.17
C ASP A 464 -7.00 -8.06 -31.84
N LEU A 465 -6.26 -7.42 -30.93
CA LEU A 465 -6.04 -7.94 -29.58
C LEU A 465 -7.31 -7.99 -28.73
N GLU A 466 -8.18 -6.98 -28.84
CA GLU A 466 -9.49 -6.97 -28.17
C GLU A 466 -10.38 -8.15 -28.60
N GLN A 467 -10.16 -8.71 -29.79
CA GLN A 467 -10.86 -9.92 -30.23
C GLN A 467 -10.26 -11.22 -29.66
N ILE A 468 -9.01 -11.16 -29.19
CA ILE A 468 -8.26 -12.31 -28.67
C ILE A 468 -8.41 -12.41 -27.15
N SER A 469 -8.32 -11.26 -26.46
CA SER A 469 -8.59 -11.07 -25.04
C SER A 469 -10.09 -11.00 -24.77
N TYR A 470 -10.55 -11.54 -23.64
CA TYR A 470 -11.97 -11.52 -23.27
C TYR A 470 -12.32 -10.42 -22.24
N HIS A 471 -11.41 -9.49 -21.97
CA HIS A 471 -11.59 -8.39 -21.01
C HIS A 471 -12.04 -7.09 -21.65
#